data_AF-A0A1Q5T7K5-F1
#
_entry.id   AF-A0A1Q5T7K5-F1
#
_cell.length_a   1.000
_cell.length_b   1.000
_cell.length_c   1.000
_cell.angle_alpha   90.00
_cell.angle_beta   90.00
_cell.angle_gamma   90.00
#
_symmetry.space_group_name_H-M   'P 1'
#
loop_
_entity.id
_entity.type
_entity.pdbx_description
1 polymer ?
#
loop_
_entity_poly.entity_id
_entity_poly.type
_entity_poly.pdbx_seq_one_letter_code
_entity_poly.pdbx_strand_id
1 'polypeptide(L)' 'MVKEMVLLQIEEKRQQMIELALTYGFTAKETIECSQELDQLINQYLQQTKMFESPPPSVQ' A
#
# COMPACT_ATOMS: atom_id res chain seq x y z
N MET A 1 19.70 -3.82 -0.83
CA MET A 1 19.36 -2.84 -1.88
C MET A 1 17.91 -2.97 -2.35
N VAL A 2 17.41 -4.15 -2.75
CA VAL A 2 16.03 -4.29 -3.30
C VAL A 2 14.93 -3.91 -2.29
N LYS A 3 15.08 -4.22 -1.00
CA LYS A 3 14.08 -3.87 0.04
C LYS A 3 13.83 -2.36 0.16
N GLU A 4 14.86 -1.55 -0.01
CA GLU A 4 14.80 -0.09 0.16
C GLU A 4 14.00 0.57 -0.99
N MET A 5 14.15 0.04 -2.21
CA MET A 5 13.43 0.52 -3.39
C MET A 5 11.93 0.20 -3.33
N VAL A 6 11.55 -0.92 -2.69
CA VAL A 6 10.13 -1.27 -2.50
C VAL A 6 9.49 -0.39 -1.43
N LEU A 7 10.22 -0.07 -0.35
CA LEU A 7 9.75 0.86 0.68
C LEU A 7 9.53 2.28 0.13
N LEU A 8 10.43 2.77 -0.71
CA LEU A 8 10.26 4.06 -1.37
C LEU A 8 9.00 4.11 -2.24
N GLN A 9 8.74 3.05 -3.02
CA GLN A 9 7.52 2.97 -3.82
C GLN A 9 6.25 2.93 -2.98
N ILE A 10 6.27 2.25 -1.82
CA ILE A 10 5.15 2.27 -0.86
C ILE A 10 4.92 3.68 -0.33
N GLU A 11 5.99 4.39 0.05
CA GLU A 11 5.89 5.75 0.57
C GLU A 11 5.37 6.75 -0.48
N GLU A 12 5.89 6.68 -1.71
CA GLU A 12 5.41 7.50 -2.83
C GLU A 12 3.93 7.24 -3.12
N LYS A 13 3.52 5.96 -3.18
CA LYS A 13 2.12 5.59 -3.45
C LYS A 13 1.20 5.98 -2.29
N ARG A 14 1.69 5.94 -1.05
CA ARG A 14 0.97 6.44 0.13
C ARG A 14 0.76 7.95 0.06
N GLN A 15 1.77 8.70 -0.37
CA GLN A 15 1.66 10.15 -0.53
C GLN A 15 0.61 10.49 -1.60
N GLN A 16 0.64 9.78 -2.74
CA GLN A 16 -0.37 9.92 -3.80
C GLN A 16 -1.79 9.59 -3.30
N MET A 17 -1.95 8.52 -2.53
CA MET A 17 -3.26 8.19 -1.93
C MET A 17 -3.77 9.30 -1.02
N ILE A 18 -2.89 9.93 -0.23
CA ILE A 18 -3.25 11.07 0.63
C ILE A 18 -3.65 12.29 -0.22
N GLU A 19 -2.91 12.59 -1.28
CA GLU A 19 -3.24 13.69 -2.19
C GLU A 19 -4.60 13.46 -2.88
N LEU A 20 -4.86 12.24 -3.34
CA LEU A 20 -6.16 11.85 -3.90
C LEU A 20 -7.26 11.92 -2.84
N ALA A 21 -7.00 11.51 -1.61
CA ALA A 21 -7.95 11.62 -0.50
C ALA A 21 -8.28 13.07 -0.15
N LEU A 22 -7.29 13.97 -0.21
CA LEU A 22 -7.47 15.40 0.02
C LEU A 22 -8.20 16.07 -1.14
N THR A 23 -8.02 15.58 -2.36
CA THR A 23 -8.60 16.16 -3.58
C THR A 23 -10.03 15.65 -3.83
N TYR A 24 -10.23 14.34 -3.75
CA TYR A 24 -11.48 13.66 -4.12
C TYR A 24 -12.23 13.06 -2.91
N GLY A 25 -11.56 12.91 -1.77
CA GLY A 25 -12.09 12.26 -0.57
C GLY A 25 -11.59 10.82 -0.40
N PHE A 26 -11.58 10.33 0.84
CA PHE A 26 -11.17 8.95 1.16
C PHE A 26 -12.10 7.88 0.58
N THR A 27 -13.33 8.25 0.22
CA THR A 27 -14.33 7.35 -0.38
C THR A 27 -14.41 7.47 -1.90
N ALA A 28 -13.57 8.32 -2.51
CA ALA A 28 -13.53 8.42 -3.96
C ALA A 28 -12.96 7.14 -4.56
N LYS A 29 -13.47 6.75 -5.74
CA LYS A 29 -13.03 5.56 -6.47
C LYS A 29 -11.51 5.59 -6.68
N GLU A 30 -10.97 6.74 -7.06
CA GLU A 30 -9.53 6.93 -7.28
C GLU A 30 -8.71 6.71 -6.00
N THR A 31 -9.16 7.21 -4.86
CA THR A 31 -8.49 7.01 -3.57
C THR A 31 -8.58 5.56 -3.11
N ILE A 32 -9.73 4.90 -3.32
CA ILE A 32 -9.94 3.49 -2.99
C ILE A 32 -9.04 2.61 -3.87
N GLU A 33 -9.00 2.84 -5.18
CA GLU A 33 -8.13 2.12 -6.11
C GLU A 33 -6.65 2.31 -5.71
N CYS A 34 -6.24 3.55 -5.41
CA CYS A 34 -4.88 3.84 -4.94
C CYS A 34 -4.55 3.14 -3.61
N SER A 35 -5.52 3.04 -2.69
CA SER A 35 -5.36 2.32 -1.42
C SER A 35 -5.16 0.82 -1.63
N GLN A 36 -5.87 0.21 -2.58
CA GLN A 36 -5.75 -1.21 -2.90
C GLN A 36 -4.39 -1.52 -3.54
N GLU A 37 -3.93 -0.68 -4.47
CA GLU A 37 -2.61 -0.81 -5.07
C GLU A 37 -1.49 -0.67 -4.02
N LEU A 38 -1.62 0.28 -3.10
CA LEU A 38 -0.70 0.47 -1.99
C LEU A 38 -0.67 -0.77 -1.08
N ASP A 39 -1.82 -1.30 -0.72
CA ASP A 39 -1.94 -2.50 0.11
C ASP A 39 -1.32 -3.72 -0.60
N GLN A 40 -1.49 -3.87 -1.91
CA GLN A 40 -0.83 -4.92 -2.69
C GLN A 40 0.69 -4.77 -2.71
N LEU A 41 1.23 -3.56 -2.84
CA LEU A 41 2.68 -3.31 -2.77
C LEU A 41 3.23 -3.64 -1.37
N ILE A 42 2.51 -3.23 -0.33
CA ILE A 42 2.84 -3.57 1.06
C ILE A 42 2.80 -5.08 1.25
N ASN A 43 1.77 -5.76 0.76
CA ASN A 43 1.65 -7.22 0.86
C ASN A 43 2.76 -7.95 0.10
N GLN A 44 3.19 -7.45 -1.06
CA GLN A 44 4.34 -8.01 -1.79
C GLN A 44 5.65 -7.80 -1.03
N TYR A 45 5.88 -6.60 -0.50
CA TYR A 45 7.03 -6.30 0.36
C TYR A 45 7.05 -7.18 1.61
N LEU A 46 5.88 -7.30 2.25
CA LEU A 46 5.66 -8.14 3.40
C LEU A 46 5.90 -9.59 3.03
N GLN A 47 5.39 -10.13 1.91
CA GLN A 47 5.69 -11.50 1.50
C GLN A 47 7.18 -11.73 1.23
N GLN A 48 7.85 -10.78 0.58
CA GLN A 48 9.30 -10.81 0.38
C GLN A 48 10.09 -10.70 1.70
N THR A 49 9.47 -10.14 2.74
CA THR A 49 10.05 -9.99 4.09
C THR A 49 9.60 -11.09 5.06
N LYS A 50 8.44 -11.72 4.82
CA LYS A 50 7.73 -12.75 5.60
C LYS A 50 8.32 -14.14 5.34
N MET A 51 9.63 -14.26 5.48
CA MET A 51 10.14 -15.40 6.25
C MET A 51 9.86 -15.21 7.76
N PHE A 52 9.41 -14.04 8.22
CA PHE A 52 8.99 -13.80 9.60
C PHE A 52 7.63 -13.06 9.67
N GLU A 53 6.65 -13.76 10.26
CA GLU A 53 5.34 -13.31 10.78
C GLU A 53 4.16 -13.07 9.80
N SER A 54 3.41 -14.17 9.61
CA SER A 54 1.93 -14.36 9.58
C SER A 54 1.01 -13.36 8.85
N PRO A 55 0.03 -13.85 8.06
CA PRO A 55 -0.88 -13.01 7.24
C PRO A 55 -1.80 -12.11 8.10
N PRO A 56 -2.12 -10.87 7.65
CA PRO A 56 -3.25 -10.16 8.22
C PRO A 56 -4.53 -10.97 7.93
N PRO A 57 -5.49 -11.02 8.88
CA PRO A 57 -6.71 -11.78 8.70
C PRO A 57 -7.50 -11.16 7.56
N SER A 58 -8.02 -12.03 6.68
CA SER A 58 -9.03 -11.69 5.69
C SER A 58 -10.09 -10.81 6.35
N VAL A 59 -10.22 -9.56 5.90
CA VAL A 59 -11.38 -8.74 6.20
C VAL A 59 -12.55 -9.40 5.47
N GLN A 60 -13.27 -10.26 6.21
CA GLN A 60 -14.60 -10.76 5.83
C GLN A 60 -15.65 -9.65 5.96
#